data_AF-A0A0C2XLG9-F1
#
_entry.id   AF-A0A0C2XLG9-F1
#
_cell.length_a   1.000
_cell.length_b   1.000
_cell.length_c   1.000
_cell.angle_alpha   90.00
_cell.angle_beta   90.00
_cell.angle_gamma   90.00
#
_symmetry.space_group_name_H-M   'P 1'
#
loop_
_entity.id
_entity.type
_entity.pdbx_description
1 polymer ?
#
loop_
_entity_poly.entity_id
_entity_poly.type
_entity_poly.pdbx_seq_one_letter_code
_entity_poly.pdbx_strand_id
1 'polypeptide(L)'
;MSANKSLDRFQSLILNGVTTTAWQYVRQSNNSNSPITDVTSTNMRCNSGGASGGSTQTATVAAGASVGFALDQAIYHHGVSNAYMTKVSSASTADGSSGWFKIWQSTAKTDGGNTITFPDDNATKFTFSIPRSIPSGDYLLRIEHIALHSAGSSSGAQFYISCAQLTVTGGGSASPATVSIPGVYKASDPGILINIYYPIPKTYVQPGPAVFSG
;
A
#
# COMPACT_ATOMS: atom_id res chain seq x y z
N MET A 1 -25.21 -6.00 19.12
CA MET A 1 -23.78 -6.36 19.02
C MET A 1 -23.09 -5.21 18.32
N SER A 2 -22.27 -4.46 19.02
CA SER A 2 -21.64 -3.25 18.50
C SER A 2 -20.65 -3.63 17.41
N ALA A 3 -20.96 -3.32 16.15
CA ALA A 3 -20.00 -3.46 15.08
C ALA A 3 -18.87 -2.47 15.34
N ASN A 4 -17.71 -2.96 15.78
CA ASN A 4 -16.46 -2.23 15.72
C ASN A 4 -16.29 -1.73 14.29
N LYS A 5 -16.52 -0.43 14.07
CA LYS A 5 -16.23 0.23 12.79
C LYS A 5 -14.71 0.32 12.65
N SER A 6 -14.10 -0.70 12.05
CA SER A 6 -12.66 -0.75 11.78
C SER A 6 -12.32 0.18 10.62
N LEU A 7 -11.46 1.19 10.84
CA LEU A 7 -10.99 2.15 9.84
C LEU A 7 -9.93 1.55 8.90
N ASP A 8 -10.06 1.87 7.62
CA ASP A 8 -9.04 1.79 6.56
C ASP A 8 -8.36 0.42 6.38
N ARG A 9 -9.10 -0.69 6.49
CA ARG A 9 -8.52 -2.03 6.23
C ARG A 9 -8.77 -2.46 4.80
N PHE A 10 -7.69 -2.63 4.04
CA PHE A 10 -7.69 -3.20 2.69
C PHE A 10 -7.90 -4.71 2.73
N GLN A 11 -9.12 -5.15 3.03
CA GLN A 11 -9.39 -6.56 3.33
C GLN A 11 -9.61 -7.44 2.11
N SER A 12 -9.98 -6.88 0.95
CA SER A 12 -10.33 -7.68 -0.24
C SER A 12 -9.47 -7.31 -1.43
N LEU A 13 -9.09 -8.31 -2.23
CA LEU A 13 -8.44 -8.08 -3.51
C LEU A 13 -9.51 -7.76 -4.56
N ILE A 14 -9.16 -6.93 -5.54
CA ILE A 14 -9.95 -6.73 -6.75
C ILE A 14 -9.19 -7.40 -7.88
N LEU A 15 -9.85 -8.32 -8.60
CA LEU A 15 -9.29 -9.05 -9.73
C LEU A 15 -10.14 -8.76 -10.97
N ASN A 16 -9.58 -8.07 -11.95
CA ASN A 16 -10.28 -7.69 -13.19
C ASN A 16 -11.67 -7.06 -12.92
N GLY A 17 -11.74 -6.16 -11.94
CA GLY A 17 -12.97 -5.47 -11.53
C GLY A 17 -13.86 -6.22 -10.54
N VAL A 18 -13.58 -7.50 -10.24
CA VAL A 18 -14.35 -8.29 -9.28
C VAL A 18 -13.72 -8.22 -7.89
N THR A 19 -14.47 -7.76 -6.89
CA THR A 19 -14.04 -7.77 -5.48
C THR A 19 -14.19 -9.18 -4.90
N THR A 20 -13.11 -9.73 -4.36
CA THR A 20 -13.09 -11.06 -3.75
C THR A 20 -13.66 -11.04 -2.33
N THR A 21 -13.83 -12.20 -1.72
CA THR A 21 -14.17 -12.29 -0.30
C THR A 21 -13.04 -11.67 0.55
N ALA A 22 -13.41 -11.00 1.65
CA ALA A 22 -12.45 -10.46 2.60
C ALA A 22 -11.47 -11.53 3.07
N TRP A 23 -10.18 -11.17 3.10
CA TRP A 23 -9.06 -12.00 3.55
C TRP A 23 -8.79 -13.25 2.71
N GLN A 24 -9.49 -13.44 1.58
CA GLN A 24 -9.27 -14.60 0.71
C GLN A 24 -7.85 -14.62 0.15
N TYR A 25 -7.41 -13.50 -0.41
CA TYR A 25 -6.08 -13.33 -1.02
C TYR A 25 -5.23 -12.27 -0.33
N VAL A 26 -5.77 -11.61 0.69
CA VAL A 26 -5.10 -10.58 1.47
C VAL A 26 -4.80 -11.10 2.87
N ARG A 27 -3.57 -10.91 3.33
CA ARG A 27 -3.14 -11.34 4.67
C ARG A 27 -3.87 -10.53 5.73
N GLN A 28 -4.55 -11.22 6.63
CA GLN A 28 -5.28 -10.58 7.72
C GLN A 28 -4.31 -10.05 8.78
N SER A 29 -4.40 -8.76 9.09
CA SER A 29 -3.64 -8.17 10.19
C SER A 29 -4.25 -8.51 11.55
N ASN A 30 -3.41 -8.52 12.59
CA ASN A 30 -3.84 -8.83 13.97
C ASN A 30 -3.94 -7.59 14.89
N ASN A 31 -3.73 -6.40 14.35
CA ASN A 31 -3.81 -5.12 15.05
C ASN A 31 -5.09 -4.32 14.73
N SER A 32 -6.14 -4.99 14.23
CA SER A 32 -7.41 -4.35 13.87
C SER A 32 -7.20 -3.16 12.91
N ASN A 33 -7.58 -1.95 13.31
CA ASN A 33 -7.42 -0.70 12.59
C ASN A 33 -6.30 0.19 13.18
N SER A 34 -5.46 -0.34 14.07
CA SER A 34 -4.32 0.42 14.58
C SER A 34 -3.30 0.60 13.46
N PRO A 35 -2.88 1.85 13.15
CA PRO A 35 -1.88 2.08 12.13
C PRO A 35 -0.50 1.61 12.60
N ILE A 36 0.40 1.40 11.64
CA ILE A 36 1.84 1.39 11.93
C ILE A 36 2.32 2.84 11.91
N THR A 37 3.12 3.27 12.89
CA THR A 37 3.66 4.64 12.98
C THR A 37 5.19 4.68 12.95
N ASP A 38 5.83 3.58 13.38
CA ASP A 38 7.27 3.41 13.31
C ASP A 38 7.71 2.90 11.93
N VAL A 39 8.26 3.82 11.12
CA VAL A 39 8.76 3.53 9.76
C VAL A 39 9.96 2.56 9.73
N THR A 40 10.58 2.29 10.88
CA THR A 40 11.69 1.33 11.02
C THR A 40 11.21 -0.09 11.36
N SER A 41 9.93 -0.24 11.72
CA SER A 41 9.34 -1.53 12.08
C SER A 41 9.27 -2.48 10.89
N THR A 42 9.49 -3.77 11.12
CA THR A 42 9.25 -4.82 10.12
C THR A 42 7.77 -4.94 9.73
N ASN A 43 6.85 -4.49 10.60
CA ASN A 43 5.43 -4.42 10.29
C ASN A 43 5.11 -3.46 9.13
N MET A 44 6.04 -2.59 8.74
CA MET A 44 5.88 -1.74 7.55
C MET A 44 5.73 -2.54 6.24
N ARG A 45 6.19 -3.80 6.22
CA ARG A 45 6.09 -4.68 5.04
C ARG A 45 4.64 -5.02 4.74
N CYS A 46 3.98 -5.74 5.64
CA CYS A 46 2.67 -6.32 5.43
C CYS A 46 1.72 -6.16 6.61
N ASN A 47 1.97 -5.17 7.47
CA ASN A 47 1.26 -4.93 8.73
C ASN A 47 1.55 -6.00 9.80
N SER A 48 1.11 -5.75 11.03
CA SER A 48 1.24 -6.68 12.15
C SER A 48 0.46 -7.96 11.86
N GLY A 49 1.10 -9.12 12.05
CA GLY A 49 0.55 -10.44 11.70
C GLY A 49 0.68 -10.82 10.23
N GLY A 50 1.10 -9.90 9.36
CA GLY A 50 1.23 -10.14 7.91
C GLY A 50 2.58 -10.69 7.46
N ALA A 51 3.49 -11.07 8.38
CA ALA A 51 4.82 -11.60 8.07
C ALA A 51 4.80 -13.02 7.47
N SER A 52 3.67 -13.71 7.51
CA SER A 52 3.43 -14.97 6.81
C SER A 52 1.99 -14.97 6.31
N GLY A 53 1.71 -15.70 5.24
CA GLY A 53 0.34 -15.86 4.74
C GLY A 53 0.00 -17.30 4.42
N GLY A 54 0.53 -18.24 5.21
CA GLY A 54 0.22 -19.68 5.09
C GLY A 54 -1.28 -20.02 5.19
N SER A 55 -2.09 -19.15 5.80
CA SER A 55 -3.57 -19.26 5.87
C SER A 55 -4.30 -18.44 4.79
N THR A 56 -3.58 -17.70 3.95
CA THR A 56 -4.12 -16.85 2.89
C THR A 56 -3.97 -17.57 1.55
N GLN A 57 -4.96 -17.49 0.66
CA GLN A 57 -4.86 -18.09 -0.67
C GLN A 57 -3.97 -17.22 -1.58
N THR A 58 -3.49 -17.79 -2.69
CA THR A 58 -2.73 -17.06 -3.71
C THR A 58 -3.60 -16.89 -4.97
N ALA A 59 -3.74 -15.66 -5.46
CA ALA A 59 -4.49 -15.38 -6.68
C ALA A 59 -3.58 -15.48 -7.91
N THR A 60 -4.01 -16.20 -8.93
CA THR A 60 -3.34 -16.19 -10.24
C THR A 60 -3.80 -14.99 -11.06
N VAL A 61 -2.86 -14.18 -11.55
CA VAL A 61 -3.15 -12.99 -12.35
C VAL A 61 -2.21 -12.91 -13.55
N ALA A 62 -2.70 -12.48 -14.70
CA ALA A 62 -1.83 -12.20 -15.85
C ALA A 62 -1.09 -10.87 -15.64
N ALA A 63 0.17 -10.78 -16.10
CA ALA A 63 0.85 -9.51 -16.24
C ALA A 63 0.03 -8.57 -17.15
N GLY A 64 -0.06 -7.29 -16.81
CA GLY A 64 -0.95 -6.33 -17.47
C GLY A 64 -2.41 -6.36 -17.01
N ALA A 65 -2.83 -7.33 -16.20
CA ALA A 65 -4.19 -7.37 -15.66
C ALA A 65 -4.44 -6.22 -14.67
N SER A 66 -5.70 -5.82 -14.55
CA SER A 66 -6.12 -4.88 -13.51
C SER A 66 -6.30 -5.62 -12.19
N VAL A 67 -5.62 -5.12 -11.16
CA VAL A 67 -5.73 -5.59 -9.77
C VAL A 67 -6.03 -4.41 -8.86
N GLY A 68 -6.36 -4.67 -7.60
CA GLY A 68 -6.64 -3.60 -6.67
C GLY A 68 -7.00 -4.09 -5.29
N PHE A 69 -7.39 -3.16 -4.42
CA PHE A 69 -7.89 -3.47 -3.08
C PHE A 69 -9.23 -2.77 -2.85
N ALA A 70 -10.13 -3.45 -2.15
CA ALA A 70 -11.33 -2.86 -1.59
C ALA A 70 -11.21 -2.80 -0.07
N LEU A 71 -11.68 -1.69 0.50
CA LEU A 71 -11.63 -1.42 1.92
C LEU A 71 -12.90 -1.92 2.62
N ASP A 72 -12.82 -2.09 3.94
CA ASP A 72 -14.00 -2.37 4.78
C ASP A 72 -14.89 -1.15 5.00
N GLN A 73 -14.33 0.05 4.92
CA GLN A 73 -15.06 1.31 4.83
C GLN A 73 -14.31 2.36 4.00
N ALA A 74 -14.98 3.46 3.69
CA ALA A 74 -14.37 4.56 2.94
C ALA A 74 -13.25 5.23 3.73
N ILE A 75 -12.20 5.66 3.02
CA ILE A 75 -11.12 6.44 3.62
C ILE A 75 -11.66 7.72 4.23
N TYR A 76 -11.36 7.91 5.51
CA TYR A 76 -11.75 9.09 6.27
C TYR A 76 -10.59 10.05 6.53
N HIS A 77 -9.37 9.52 6.64
CA HIS A 77 -8.20 10.34 6.93
C HIS A 77 -7.56 10.89 5.66
N HIS A 78 -7.30 12.19 5.65
CA HIS A 78 -6.52 12.84 4.59
C HIS A 78 -5.15 12.20 4.47
N GLY A 79 -4.79 11.78 3.25
CA GLY A 79 -3.56 11.06 3.02
C GLY A 79 -3.31 10.70 1.58
N VAL A 80 -2.22 9.97 1.37
CA VAL A 80 -1.77 9.50 0.06
C VAL A 80 -1.62 8.00 0.06
N SER A 81 -1.63 7.38 -1.11
CA SER A 81 -1.52 5.93 -1.21
C SER A 81 -0.41 5.51 -2.17
N ASN A 82 0.19 4.35 -1.89
CA ASN A 82 1.15 3.71 -2.78
C ASN A 82 0.82 2.22 -2.90
N ALA A 83 1.14 1.63 -4.05
CA ALA A 83 1.17 0.18 -4.23
C ALA A 83 2.55 -0.28 -4.69
N TYR A 84 3.03 -1.36 -4.09
CA TYR A 84 4.33 -1.96 -4.36
C TYR A 84 4.19 -3.44 -4.66
N MET A 85 5.12 -3.97 -5.43
CA MET A 85 5.26 -5.41 -5.62
C MET A 85 6.67 -5.85 -5.22
N THR A 86 6.78 -7.09 -4.76
CA THR A 86 8.07 -7.75 -4.57
C THR A 86 8.00 -9.19 -5.07
N LYS A 87 9.00 -9.61 -5.84
CA LYS A 87 9.11 -10.99 -6.33
C LYS A 87 9.62 -11.87 -5.20
N VAL A 88 9.00 -13.04 -5.03
CA VAL A 88 9.35 -13.98 -3.96
C VAL A 88 9.40 -15.41 -4.49
N SER A 89 10.05 -16.30 -3.73
CA SER A 89 10.06 -17.74 -4.03
C SER A 89 8.71 -18.40 -3.77
N SER A 90 8.00 -17.94 -2.75
CA SER A 90 6.65 -18.40 -2.40
C SER A 90 5.85 -17.27 -1.76
N ALA A 91 4.69 -16.94 -2.32
CA ALA A 91 3.83 -15.89 -1.79
C ALA A 91 3.22 -16.26 -0.42
N SER A 92 3.13 -17.54 -0.07
CA SER A 92 2.53 -17.99 1.20
C SER A 92 3.51 -17.93 2.38
N THR A 93 4.82 -18.02 2.14
CA THR A 93 5.84 -18.05 3.20
C THR A 93 6.73 -16.81 3.27
N ALA A 94 6.75 -15.98 2.22
CA ALA A 94 7.58 -14.78 2.21
C ALA A 94 7.13 -13.75 3.25
N ASP A 95 8.09 -13.15 3.95
CA ASP A 95 7.87 -12.13 4.98
C ASP A 95 7.96 -10.69 4.47
N GLY A 96 8.20 -10.52 3.16
CA GLY A 96 8.36 -9.22 2.53
C GLY A 96 9.74 -8.59 2.73
N SER A 97 10.76 -9.35 3.15
CA SER A 97 12.15 -8.88 3.25
C SER A 97 12.86 -8.67 1.91
N SER A 98 12.26 -9.16 0.81
CA SER A 98 12.75 -8.96 -0.55
C SER A 98 12.63 -7.51 -1.02
N GLY A 99 13.30 -7.17 -2.12
CA GLY A 99 13.26 -5.83 -2.72
C GLY A 99 11.89 -5.48 -3.30
N TRP A 100 11.36 -4.31 -2.93
CA TRP A 100 10.06 -3.79 -3.38
C TRP A 100 10.24 -2.76 -4.50
N PHE A 101 9.35 -2.76 -5.48
CA PHE A 101 9.25 -1.69 -6.48
C PHE A 101 7.83 -1.12 -6.50
N LYS A 102 7.70 0.19 -6.64
CA LYS A 102 6.41 0.87 -6.65
C LYS A 102 5.77 0.69 -8.03
N ILE A 103 4.49 0.33 -8.08
CA ILE A 103 3.73 0.15 -9.33
C ILE A 103 2.61 1.18 -9.51
N TRP A 104 2.24 1.87 -8.44
CA TRP A 104 1.18 2.87 -8.46
C TRP A 104 1.28 3.81 -7.25
N GLN A 105 0.76 5.03 -7.42
CA GLN A 105 0.57 5.97 -6.33
C GLN A 105 -0.62 6.90 -6.61
N SER A 106 -1.22 7.40 -5.53
CA SER A 106 -2.14 8.54 -5.52
C SER A 106 -1.56 9.60 -4.59
N THR A 107 -1.30 10.79 -5.13
CA THR A 107 -0.60 11.88 -4.43
C THR A 107 -1.54 13.02 -4.09
N ALA A 108 -1.24 13.76 -3.03
CA ALA A 108 -1.90 15.02 -2.72
C ALA A 108 -1.68 16.04 -3.85
N LYS A 109 -2.66 16.92 -4.05
CA LYS A 109 -2.60 18.06 -4.98
C LYS A 109 -2.48 19.33 -4.16
N THR A 110 -1.53 20.19 -4.51
CA THR A 110 -1.28 21.47 -3.83
C THR A 110 -1.42 22.62 -4.81
N ASP A 111 -1.86 23.78 -4.31
CA ASP A 111 -1.97 25.02 -5.09
C ASP A 111 -1.15 26.14 -4.43
N GLY A 112 0.17 26.01 -4.45
CA GLY A 112 1.08 27.09 -4.02
C GLY A 112 0.94 27.56 -2.57
N GLY A 113 0.27 26.78 -1.71
CA GLY A 113 -0.01 27.10 -0.30
C GLY A 113 -1.42 27.63 -0.06
N ASN A 114 -2.27 27.69 -1.09
CA ASN A 114 -3.69 28.05 -0.94
C ASN A 114 -4.53 26.85 -0.50
N THR A 115 -4.27 25.68 -1.10
CA THR A 115 -4.98 24.44 -0.79
C THR A 115 -4.05 23.24 -0.86
N ILE A 116 -4.43 22.20 -0.12
CA ILE A 116 -3.98 20.83 -0.30
C ILE A 116 -5.23 19.94 -0.34
N THR A 117 -5.32 19.05 -1.33
CA THR A 117 -6.46 18.12 -1.49
C THR A 117 -5.95 16.70 -1.70
N PHE A 118 -6.72 15.73 -1.24
CA PHE A 118 -6.34 14.32 -1.23
C PHE A 118 -7.31 13.53 -2.11
N PRO A 119 -6.87 13.02 -3.28
CA PRO A 119 -7.75 12.27 -4.18
C PRO A 119 -8.36 11.00 -3.57
N ASP A 120 -7.76 10.51 -2.49
CA ASP A 120 -8.17 9.27 -1.81
C ASP A 120 -9.32 9.48 -0.82
N ASP A 121 -9.69 10.73 -0.52
CA ASP A 121 -10.79 11.04 0.40
C ASP A 121 -12.09 10.37 -0.06
N ASN A 122 -12.73 9.62 0.84
CA ASN A 122 -13.93 8.81 0.60
C ASN A 122 -13.76 7.65 -0.40
N ALA A 123 -12.54 7.33 -0.83
CA ALA A 123 -12.30 6.16 -1.67
C ALA A 123 -12.62 4.88 -0.91
N THR A 124 -13.29 3.93 -1.58
CA THR A 124 -13.61 2.60 -1.04
C THR A 124 -12.84 1.48 -1.77
N LYS A 125 -12.18 1.82 -2.87
CA LYS A 125 -11.48 0.90 -3.76
C LYS A 125 -10.33 1.61 -4.47
N PHE A 126 -9.25 0.88 -4.69
CA PHE A 126 -8.13 1.30 -5.53
C PHE A 126 -7.84 0.23 -6.57
N THR A 127 -7.61 0.64 -7.81
CA THR A 127 -7.27 -0.27 -8.91
C THR A 127 -6.09 0.26 -9.70
N PHE A 128 -5.20 -0.64 -10.11
CA PHE A 128 -4.00 -0.36 -10.89
C PHE A 128 -3.63 -1.60 -11.72
N SER A 129 -2.71 -1.44 -12.65
CA SER A 129 -2.27 -2.53 -13.52
C SER A 129 -1.04 -3.23 -12.97
N ILE A 130 -0.99 -4.55 -13.05
CA ILE A 130 0.28 -5.28 -12.92
C ILE A 130 1.17 -4.89 -14.10
N PRO A 131 2.42 -4.45 -13.89
CA PRO A 131 3.34 -4.16 -14.99
C PRO A 131 3.47 -5.34 -15.97
N ARG A 132 3.49 -5.10 -17.28
CA ARG A 132 3.48 -6.19 -18.28
C ARG A 132 4.82 -6.89 -18.38
N SER A 133 5.90 -6.13 -18.20
CA SER A 133 7.26 -6.62 -18.42
C SER A 133 7.88 -7.37 -17.24
N ILE A 134 7.24 -7.42 -16.06
CA ILE A 134 7.82 -8.13 -14.90
C ILE A 134 7.80 -9.65 -15.10
N PRO A 135 8.74 -10.41 -14.51
CA PRO A 135 8.78 -11.85 -14.63
C PRO A 135 7.55 -12.56 -14.09
N SER A 136 7.17 -13.68 -14.70
CA SER A 136 6.17 -14.59 -14.12
C SER A 136 6.68 -15.20 -12.80
N GLY A 137 5.77 -15.59 -11.92
CA GLY A 137 6.03 -16.25 -10.64
C GLY A 137 5.34 -15.58 -9.47
N ASP A 138 5.76 -15.91 -8.25
CA ASP A 138 5.10 -15.44 -7.05
C ASP A 138 5.53 -14.01 -6.64
N TYR A 139 4.55 -13.24 -6.16
CA TYR A 139 4.71 -11.88 -5.70
C TYR A 139 3.88 -11.62 -4.44
N LEU A 140 4.37 -10.74 -3.58
CA LEU A 140 3.51 -9.99 -2.68
C LEU A 140 3.15 -8.66 -3.35
N LEU A 141 1.86 -8.33 -3.31
CA LEU A 141 1.35 -7.01 -3.69
C LEU A 141 0.98 -6.27 -2.41
N ARG A 142 1.65 -5.16 -2.13
CA ARG A 142 1.44 -4.32 -0.95
C ARG A 142 0.70 -3.06 -1.35
N ILE A 143 -0.36 -2.72 -0.64
CA ILE A 143 -0.94 -1.37 -0.66
C ILE A 143 -0.72 -0.71 0.69
N GLU A 144 -0.57 0.60 0.66
CA GLU A 144 -0.66 1.43 1.84
C GLU A 144 -1.48 2.69 1.59
N HIS A 145 -2.14 3.15 2.64
CA HIS A 145 -2.57 4.53 2.80
C HIS A 145 -1.78 5.17 3.93
N ILE A 146 -1.24 6.35 3.69
CA ILE A 146 -0.47 7.16 4.64
C ILE A 146 -1.35 8.33 5.04
N ALA A 147 -2.00 8.22 6.20
CA ALA A 147 -2.80 9.27 6.78
C ALA A 147 -1.89 10.34 7.41
N LEU A 148 -2.15 11.60 7.05
CA LEU A 148 -1.31 12.75 7.37
C LEU A 148 -1.96 13.75 8.34
N HIS A 149 -3.17 13.44 8.82
CA HIS A 149 -3.92 14.32 9.72
C HIS A 149 -3.20 14.64 11.04
N SER A 150 -2.23 13.80 11.46
CA SER A 150 -1.39 14.03 12.65
C SER A 150 0.10 14.12 12.32
N ALA A 151 0.47 14.23 11.04
CA ALA A 151 1.85 14.17 10.56
C ALA A 151 2.71 15.43 10.87
N GLY A 152 2.18 16.42 11.59
CA GLY A 152 2.93 17.62 11.99
C GLY A 152 4.01 17.38 13.05
N SER A 153 4.16 16.14 13.52
CA SER A 153 5.17 15.71 14.50
C SER A 153 5.73 14.35 14.11
N SER A 154 6.96 14.06 14.57
CA SER A 154 7.60 12.76 14.30
C SER A 154 6.73 11.61 14.79
N SER A 155 6.63 10.54 13.98
CA SER A 155 5.75 9.38 14.20
C SER A 155 4.24 9.71 14.21
N GLY A 156 3.84 10.90 13.77
CA GLY A 156 2.45 11.30 13.65
C GLY A 156 1.75 10.81 12.39
N ALA A 157 2.50 10.50 11.33
CA ALA A 157 1.97 9.83 10.14
C ALA A 157 1.54 8.39 10.46
N GLN A 158 0.40 7.99 9.91
CA GLN A 158 -0.23 6.71 10.20
C GLN A 158 -0.31 5.86 8.93
N PHE A 159 0.31 4.68 8.96
CA PHE A 159 0.40 3.78 7.81
C PHE A 159 -0.59 2.62 7.96
N TYR A 160 -1.57 2.57 7.07
CA TYR A 160 -2.54 1.47 6.94
C TYR A 160 -2.11 0.59 5.79
N ILE A 161 -1.67 -0.63 6.10
CA ILE A 161 -0.96 -1.50 5.15
C ILE A 161 -1.68 -2.83 5.01
N SER A 162 -1.67 -3.41 3.82
CA SER A 162 -2.03 -4.81 3.59
C SER A 162 -1.24 -5.41 2.44
N CYS A 163 -1.04 -6.73 2.49
CA CYS A 163 -0.37 -7.49 1.44
C CYS A 163 -1.28 -8.58 0.90
N ALA A 164 -1.41 -8.63 -0.42
CA ALA A 164 -2.01 -9.73 -1.15
C ALA A 164 -0.96 -10.70 -1.71
N GLN A 165 -1.39 -11.94 -1.93
CA GLN A 165 -0.55 -13.00 -2.49
C GLN A 165 -0.94 -13.27 -3.94
N LEU A 166 0.03 -13.14 -4.83
CA LEU A 166 -0.20 -13.29 -6.27
C LEU A 166 0.77 -14.31 -6.87
N THR A 167 0.30 -15.06 -7.86
CA THR A 167 1.12 -15.72 -8.87
C THR A 167 0.88 -15.01 -10.20
N VAL A 168 1.89 -14.30 -10.69
CA VAL A 168 1.85 -13.57 -11.97
C VAL A 168 2.19 -14.51 -13.11
N THR A 169 1.40 -14.50 -14.19
CA THR A 169 1.62 -15.30 -15.40
C THR A 169 1.76 -14.43 -16.65
N GLY A 170 2.40 -14.95 -17.70
CA GLY A 170 2.53 -14.24 -18.98
C GLY A 170 3.38 -12.97 -18.92
N GLY A 171 4.26 -12.87 -17.93
CA GLY A 171 5.16 -11.74 -17.74
C GLY A 171 6.37 -11.71 -18.69
N GLY A 172 7.21 -10.68 -18.54
CA GLY A 172 8.43 -10.47 -19.30
C GLY A 172 9.71 -10.82 -18.53
N SER A 173 10.77 -10.04 -18.74
CA SER A 173 12.10 -10.24 -18.14
C SER A 173 12.67 -8.98 -17.46
N ALA A 174 11.84 -7.96 -17.24
CA ALA A 174 12.29 -6.72 -16.62
C ALA A 174 12.78 -6.97 -15.19
N SER A 175 13.77 -6.19 -14.77
CA SER A 175 14.29 -6.18 -13.40
C SER A 175 14.16 -4.76 -12.84
N PRO A 176 13.00 -4.41 -12.24
CA PRO A 176 12.80 -3.08 -11.66
C PRO A 176 13.84 -2.81 -10.57
N ALA A 177 14.30 -1.55 -10.47
CA ALA A 177 15.08 -1.13 -9.31
C ALA A 177 14.22 -1.25 -8.05
N THR A 178 14.80 -1.81 -6.99
CA THR A 178 14.07 -2.10 -5.75
C THR A 178 14.58 -1.29 -4.56
N VAL A 179 13.70 -1.10 -3.59
CA VAL A 179 13.97 -0.52 -2.27
C VAL A 179 13.61 -1.51 -1.16
N SER A 180 14.19 -1.32 0.02
CA SER A 180 13.85 -2.12 1.21
C SER A 180 12.67 -1.54 1.98
N ILE A 181 11.83 -2.40 2.54
CA ILE A 181 10.81 -2.02 3.52
C ILE A 181 11.04 -2.90 4.77
N PRO A 182 11.32 -2.34 5.95
CA PRO A 182 11.58 -0.92 6.24
C PRO A 182 12.86 -0.39 5.55
N GLY A 183 12.99 0.95 5.46
CA GLY A 183 14.16 1.64 4.89
C GLY A 183 13.83 2.61 3.74
N VAL A 184 12.75 2.36 3.01
CA VAL A 184 12.26 3.27 1.95
C VAL A 184 11.79 4.62 2.50
N TYR A 185 11.36 4.65 3.77
CA TYR A 185 10.84 5.83 4.43
C TYR A 185 11.72 6.24 5.60
N LYS A 186 11.86 7.56 5.77
CA LYS A 186 12.43 8.19 6.96
C LYS A 186 11.33 8.97 7.65
N ALA A 187 11.37 9.00 8.98
CA ALA A 187 10.44 9.81 9.77
C ALA A 187 10.54 11.30 9.43
N SER A 188 11.67 11.75 8.88
CA SER A 188 11.93 13.12 8.44
C SER A 188 11.59 13.39 6.97
N ASP A 189 11.09 12.41 6.20
CA ASP A 189 10.75 12.67 4.79
C ASP A 189 9.65 13.74 4.71
N PRO A 190 9.74 14.70 3.78
CA PRO A 190 8.83 15.85 3.74
C PRO A 190 7.38 15.48 3.41
N GLY A 191 7.12 14.28 2.89
CA GLY A 191 5.78 13.73 2.70
C GLY A 191 5.22 12.98 3.91
N ILE A 192 6.04 12.77 4.95
CA ILE A 192 5.75 11.99 6.17
C ILE A 192 5.75 12.89 7.42
N LEU A 193 6.71 13.80 7.56
CA LEU A 193 6.71 14.85 8.58
C LEU A 193 6.24 16.16 7.93
N ILE A 194 4.94 16.42 8.03
CA ILE A 194 4.28 17.51 7.35
C ILE A 194 3.03 17.98 8.11
N ASN A 195 2.88 19.28 8.28
CA ASN A 195 1.62 19.88 8.72
C ASN A 195 0.78 20.23 7.50
N ILE A 196 -0.34 19.53 7.31
CA ILE A 196 -1.24 19.75 6.16
C ILE A 196 -2.23 20.90 6.37
N TYR A 197 -2.29 21.48 7.57
CA TYR A 197 -3.30 22.50 7.93
C TYR A 197 -2.75 23.92 7.92
N TYR A 198 -1.62 24.18 8.59
CA TYR A 198 -1.07 25.53 8.66
C TYR A 198 0.44 25.59 8.98
N PRO A 199 1.23 26.37 8.22
CA PRO A 199 0.87 26.91 6.91
C PRO A 199 0.60 25.75 5.92
N ILE A 200 -0.38 25.93 5.02
CA ILE A 200 -0.68 24.90 4.02
C ILE A 200 0.56 24.71 3.12
N PRO A 201 1.01 23.46 2.90
CA PRO A 201 2.20 23.20 2.09
C PRO A 201 2.07 23.73 0.67
N LYS A 202 3.12 24.40 0.16
CA LYS A 202 3.17 24.87 -1.23
C LYS A 202 3.26 23.74 -2.25
N THR A 203 3.97 22.69 -1.86
CA THR A 203 4.20 21.48 -2.63
C THR A 203 4.05 20.28 -1.70
N TYR A 204 3.70 19.13 -2.28
CA TYR A 204 3.72 17.85 -1.59
C TYR A 204 4.69 16.91 -2.31
N VAL A 205 5.55 16.24 -1.55
CA VAL A 205 6.51 15.26 -2.08
C VAL A 205 6.04 13.87 -1.70
N GLN A 206 5.59 13.10 -2.70
CA GLN A 206 5.18 11.71 -2.49
C GLN A 206 6.36 10.89 -1.95
N PRO A 207 6.20 10.15 -0.83
CA PRO A 207 7.27 9.34 -0.28
C PRO A 207 7.54 8.08 -1.12
N GLY A 208 8.78 7.59 -1.05
CA GLY A 208 9.24 6.38 -1.74
C GLY A 208 9.72 6.61 -3.18
N PRO A 209 10.12 5.54 -3.90
CA PRO A 209 10.68 5.64 -5.24
C PRO A 209 9.64 6.09 -6.28
N ALA A 210 10.09 6.41 -7.48
CA ALA A 210 9.19 6.61 -8.62
C ALA A 210 8.42 5.32 -8.98
N VAL A 211 7.26 5.49 -9.62
CA VAL A 211 6.47 4.36 -10.15
C VAL A 211 7.21 3.70 -11.30
N PHE A 212 7.33 2.38 -11.25
CA PHE A 212 7.76 1.55 -12.37
C PHE A 212 6.61 1.37 -13.38
N SER A 213 6.83 1.72 -14.64
CA SER A 213 5.80 1.78 -15.70
C SER A 213 5.82 0.63 -16.71
N GLY A 214 6.62 -0.41 -16.46
CA GLY A 214 6.91 -1.48 -17.44
C GLY A 214 5.76 -2.43 -17.78
#